data_AF-A0A957YN20-F1
#
_entry.id   AF-A0A957YN20-F1
#
_cell.length_a   1.000
_cell.length_b   1.000
_cell.length_c   1.000
_cell.angle_alpha   90.00
_cell.angle_beta   90.00
_cell.angle_gamma   90.00
#
_symmetry.space_group_name_H-M   'P 1'
#
loop_
_entity.id
_entity.type
_entity.pdbx_description
1 polymer ?
#
loop_
_entity_poly.entity_id
_entity_poly.type
_entity_poly.pdbx_seq_one_letter_code
_entity_poly.pdbx_strand_id
1 'polypeptide(L)'
;VPTDSPLRHMMLIVEAKDADGQPLESVFGPTLPDWAGNYGGFSGKAFAKVLQDDWTGEMPTGAYWRPVTLVSDTRLAAHATDTTSYLFALPSGVNAQDVTVETRLVFRRAYQQLQEWKGWTDADILMEEATVGIDR
;
A
#
# COMPACT_ATOMS: atom_id res chain seq x y z
N VAL A 1 1.48 -1.00 -14.27
CA VAL A 1 0.20 -1.33 -13.61
C VAL A 1 0.14 -0.65 -12.24
N PRO A 2 -1.02 -0.10 -11.87
CA PRO A 2 -2.19 0.04 -12.75
C PRO A 2 -1.93 1.06 -13.88
N THR A 3 -2.60 0.90 -15.02
CA THR A 3 -2.54 1.85 -16.16
C THR A 3 -3.77 2.77 -16.14
N ASP A 4 -3.98 3.57 -17.20
CA ASP A 4 -5.11 4.51 -17.35
C ASP A 4 -4.99 5.75 -16.44
N SER A 5 -5.94 6.02 -15.55
CA SER A 5 -6.01 7.25 -14.75
C SER A 5 -4.86 7.35 -13.72
N PRO A 6 -4.24 8.53 -13.52
CA PRO A 6 -3.20 8.72 -12.51
C PRO A 6 -3.71 8.56 -11.07
N LEU A 7 -5.03 8.56 -10.86
CA LEU A 7 -5.64 8.32 -9.55
C LEU A 7 -5.56 6.84 -9.13
N ARG A 8 -5.41 5.93 -10.11
CA ARG A 8 -5.36 4.50 -9.86
C ARG A 8 -4.05 4.14 -9.17
N HIS A 9 -4.13 3.33 -8.14
CA HIS A 9 -2.95 2.82 -7.47
C HIS A 9 -3.20 1.40 -6.95
N MET A 10 -2.12 0.64 -6.83
CA MET A 10 -2.12 -0.62 -6.09
C MET A 10 -1.33 -0.43 -4.80
N MET A 11 -1.68 -1.19 -3.77
CA MET A 11 -1.00 -1.21 -2.49
C MET A 11 -0.73 -2.66 -2.13
N LEU A 12 0.53 -3.00 -1.91
CA LEU A 12 0.91 -4.21 -1.20
C LEU A 12 0.83 -3.89 0.29
N ILE A 13 0.03 -4.65 1.03
CA ILE A 13 -0.05 -4.65 2.50
C ILE A 13 0.64 -5.92 2.98
N VAL A 14 1.51 -5.81 3.97
CA VAL A 14 2.22 -6.91 4.61
C VAL A 14 2.02 -6.82 6.11
N GLU A 15 1.50 -7.90 6.69
CA GLU A 15 1.25 -8.01 8.13
C GLU A 15 1.84 -9.32 8.63
N ALA A 16 2.58 -9.28 9.73
CA ALA A 16 2.95 -10.48 10.47
C ALA A 16 2.13 -10.53 11.75
N LYS A 17 1.58 -11.70 12.09
CA LYS A 17 0.71 -11.89 13.25
C LYS A 17 1.17 -13.11 14.05
N ASP A 18 1.01 -13.07 15.37
CA ASP A 18 1.18 -14.24 16.23
C ASP A 18 -0.03 -15.20 16.16
N ALA A 19 0.01 -16.29 16.92
CA ALA A 19 -1.07 -17.28 16.96
C ALA A 19 -2.42 -16.73 17.47
N ASP A 20 -2.40 -15.66 18.26
CA ASP A 20 -3.59 -14.98 18.76
C ASP A 20 -4.11 -13.92 17.75
N GLY A 21 -3.46 -13.80 16.59
CA GLY A 21 -3.77 -12.84 15.55
C GLY A 21 -3.31 -11.42 15.86
N GLN A 22 -2.48 -11.21 16.88
CA GLN A 22 -1.95 -9.90 17.21
C GLN A 22 -0.85 -9.50 16.23
N PRO A 23 -0.88 -8.26 15.71
CA PRO A 23 0.13 -7.80 14.78
C PRO A 23 1.51 -7.67 15.46
N LEU A 24 2.53 -8.21 14.81
CA LEU A 24 3.92 -8.02 15.21
C LEU A 24 4.40 -6.63 14.80
N GLU A 25 5.30 -6.05 15.61
CA GLU A 25 5.89 -4.75 15.32
C GLU A 25 6.78 -4.83 14.08
N SER A 26 6.56 -3.94 13.11
CA SER A 26 7.44 -3.78 11.97
C SER A 26 8.70 -3.01 12.35
N VAL A 27 9.86 -3.59 12.09
CA VAL A 27 11.18 -3.04 12.42
C VAL A 27 11.88 -2.47 11.19
N PHE A 28 11.62 -3.06 10.02
CA PHE A 28 12.22 -2.65 8.76
C PHE A 28 11.30 -2.94 7.58
N GLY A 29 11.40 -2.10 6.57
CA GLY A 29 10.70 -2.25 5.30
C GLY A 29 10.00 -0.94 4.92
N PRO A 30 9.53 -0.84 3.68
CA PRO A 30 8.71 0.29 3.27
C PRO A 30 7.37 0.29 4.02
N THR A 31 6.84 1.49 4.25
CA THR A 31 5.50 1.68 4.77
C THR A 31 4.63 2.39 3.73
N LEU A 32 3.33 2.12 3.78
CA LEU A 32 2.39 2.82 2.94
C LEU A 32 2.28 4.29 3.38
N PRO A 33 2.32 5.23 2.41
CA PRO A 33 2.25 6.65 2.72
C PRO A 33 0.86 7.04 3.25
N ASP A 34 0.77 8.17 3.94
CA ASP A 34 -0.49 8.63 4.58
C ASP A 34 -1.66 8.72 3.59
N TRP A 35 -1.41 9.09 2.33
CA TRP A 35 -2.45 9.17 1.30
C TRP A 35 -3.06 7.81 0.91
N ALA A 36 -2.47 6.70 1.35
CA ALA A 36 -3.07 5.36 1.28
C ALA A 36 -4.31 5.23 2.19
N GLY A 37 -4.63 6.25 2.98
CA GLY A 37 -5.86 6.34 3.77
C GLY A 37 -5.86 5.36 4.92
N ASN A 38 -6.86 4.48 4.99
CA ASN A 38 -6.98 3.44 6.02
C ASN A 38 -5.80 2.45 6.07
N TYR A 39 -4.99 2.37 5.02
CA TYR A 39 -3.75 1.58 5.00
C TYR A 39 -2.49 2.41 5.25
N GLY A 40 -2.62 3.72 5.46
CA GLY A 40 -1.49 4.60 5.78
C GLY A 40 -0.74 4.10 7.02
N GLY A 41 0.59 4.03 6.92
CA GLY A 41 1.47 3.53 7.99
C GLY A 41 1.61 2.01 8.07
N PHE A 42 0.81 1.22 7.35
CA PHE A 42 1.00 -0.24 7.30
C PHE A 42 2.32 -0.57 6.60
N SER A 43 2.94 -1.70 6.98
CA SER A 43 4.08 -2.23 6.22
C SER A 43 3.60 -2.62 4.83
N GLY A 44 4.30 -2.13 3.80
CA GLY A 44 3.77 -2.26 2.45
C GLY A 44 4.45 -1.36 1.44
N LYS A 45 3.96 -1.39 0.20
CA LYS A 45 4.44 -0.53 -0.88
C LYS A 45 3.30 -0.12 -1.81
N ALA A 46 3.26 1.15 -2.16
CA ALA A 46 2.30 1.66 -3.12
C ALA A 46 2.91 1.74 -4.52
N PHE A 47 2.15 1.29 -5.52
CA PHE A 47 2.46 1.37 -6.94
C PHE A 47 1.51 2.40 -7.58
N ALA A 48 1.98 3.65 -7.70
CA ALA A 48 1.16 4.80 -8.05
C ALA A 48 1.93 5.83 -8.85
N LYS A 49 1.21 6.66 -9.62
CA LYS A 49 1.74 7.90 -10.17
C LYS A 49 1.25 9.06 -9.31
N VAL A 50 2.14 9.65 -8.53
CA VAL A 50 1.83 10.76 -7.62
C VAL A 50 2.13 12.08 -8.31
N LEU A 51 1.11 12.93 -8.38
CA LEU A 51 1.16 14.25 -8.98
C LEU A 51 0.91 15.31 -7.90
N GLN A 52 1.50 16.48 -8.06
CA GLN A 52 1.20 17.68 -7.28
C GLN A 52 0.58 18.74 -8.19
N ASP A 53 -0.50 19.40 -7.74
CA ASP A 53 -1.08 20.55 -8.43
C ASP A 53 -0.18 21.77 -8.24
N ASP A 54 0.29 22.37 -9.34
CA ASP A 54 1.21 23.52 -9.27
C ASP A 54 0.52 24.79 -8.76
N TRP A 55 -0.82 24.87 -8.82
CA TRP A 55 -1.56 26.04 -8.34
C TRP A 55 -1.80 26.04 -6.83
N THR A 56 -1.95 24.87 -6.24
CA THR A 56 -2.40 24.72 -4.83
C THR A 56 -1.39 24.00 -3.95
N GLY A 57 -0.45 23.25 -4.53
CA GLY A 57 0.45 22.35 -3.81
C GLY A 57 -0.22 21.06 -3.31
N GLU A 58 -1.50 20.81 -3.67
CA GLU A 58 -2.19 19.58 -3.29
C GLU A 58 -1.42 18.35 -3.78
N MET A 59 -1.14 17.41 -2.88
CA MET A 59 -0.43 16.17 -3.18
C MET A 59 -0.92 15.02 -2.28
N PRO A 60 -1.34 13.87 -2.85
CA PRO A 60 -1.54 13.64 -4.27
C PRO A 60 -2.76 14.42 -4.81
N THR A 61 -2.63 15.11 -5.94
CA THR A 61 -3.77 15.83 -6.52
C THR A 61 -4.71 14.94 -7.32
N GLY A 62 -6.01 15.18 -7.16
CA GLY A 62 -7.04 14.69 -8.06
C GLY A 62 -7.14 15.46 -9.39
N ALA A 63 -6.60 16.69 -9.42
CA ALA A 63 -6.80 17.68 -10.47
C ALA A 63 -5.77 17.57 -11.61
N TYR A 64 -5.58 16.36 -12.15
CA TYR A 64 -4.58 16.08 -13.20
C TYR A 64 -4.83 16.80 -14.54
N TRP A 65 -5.92 17.56 -14.68
CA TRP A 65 -6.20 18.45 -15.82
C TRP A 65 -5.59 19.85 -15.67
N ARG A 66 -5.01 20.18 -14.50
CA ARG A 66 -4.27 21.42 -14.24
C ARG A 66 -2.77 21.24 -14.56
N PRO A 67 -1.98 22.32 -14.57
CA PRO A 67 -0.53 22.22 -14.49
C PRO A 67 -0.12 21.40 -13.26
N VAL A 68 0.68 20.36 -13.48
CA VAL A 68 1.08 19.42 -12.44
C VAL A 68 2.55 19.08 -12.55
N THR A 69 3.18 18.87 -11.40
CA THR A 69 4.51 18.32 -11.28
C THR A 69 4.43 16.82 -10.96
N LEU A 70 5.25 16.01 -11.63
CA LEU A 70 5.44 14.60 -11.27
C LEU A 70 6.27 14.52 -9.99
N VAL A 71 5.69 13.99 -8.91
CA VAL A 71 6.38 13.77 -7.65
C VAL A 71 7.07 12.40 -7.66
N SER A 72 6.33 11.36 -8.06
CA SER A 72 6.87 10.01 -8.19
C SER A 72 6.03 9.16 -9.14
N ASP A 73 6.66 8.16 -9.76
CA ASP A 73 5.97 7.11 -10.51
C ASP A 73 6.56 5.76 -10.11
N THR A 74 5.88 5.08 -9.19
CA THR A 74 6.25 3.75 -8.69
C THR A 74 5.40 2.65 -9.32
N ARG A 75 4.62 2.94 -10.36
CA ARG A 75 3.81 1.93 -11.04
C ARG A 75 4.72 0.85 -11.61
N LEU A 76 4.30 -0.40 -11.47
CA LEU A 76 5.09 -1.53 -11.95
C LEU A 76 5.10 -1.52 -13.49
N ALA A 77 6.27 -1.45 -14.11
CA ALA A 77 6.39 -1.47 -15.57
C ALA A 77 5.88 -2.80 -16.15
N ALA A 78 5.54 -2.82 -17.44
CA ALA A 78 5.07 -4.04 -18.09
C ALA A 78 6.11 -5.17 -17.96
N HIS A 79 5.68 -6.35 -17.52
CA HIS A 79 6.54 -7.52 -17.27
C HIS A 79 7.65 -7.32 -16.23
N ALA A 80 7.66 -6.21 -15.50
CA ALA A 80 8.63 -5.99 -14.44
C ALA A 80 8.23 -6.75 -13.17
N THR A 81 9.26 -7.16 -12.42
CA THR A 81 9.13 -7.70 -11.07
C THR A 81 9.68 -6.68 -10.09
N ASP A 82 8.96 -6.44 -9.01
CA ASP A 82 9.42 -5.63 -7.88
C ASP A 82 9.48 -6.50 -6.62
N THR A 83 10.52 -6.31 -5.82
CA THR A 83 10.75 -7.10 -4.60
C THR A 83 11.09 -6.16 -3.46
N THR A 84 10.39 -6.34 -2.34
CA THR A 84 10.60 -5.61 -1.09
C THR A 84 10.82 -6.61 0.04
N SER A 85 11.65 -6.22 1.01
CA SER A 85 11.93 -7.00 2.21
C SER A 85 11.38 -6.30 3.44
N TYR A 86 10.86 -7.10 4.37
CA TYR A 86 10.27 -6.64 5.63
C TYR A 86 10.87 -7.43 6.79
N LEU A 87 11.08 -6.78 7.92
CA LEU A 87 11.47 -7.43 9.18
C LEU A 87 10.46 -7.04 10.26
N PHE A 88 9.98 -8.04 10.98
CA PHE A 88 9.09 -7.88 12.12
C PHE A 88 9.78 -8.37 13.38
N ALA A 89 9.59 -7.68 14.50
CA ALA A 89 10.10 -8.10 15.79
C ALA A 89 9.32 -9.33 16.26
N LEU A 90 10.04 -10.35 16.72
CA LEU A 90 9.45 -11.49 17.40
C LEU A 90 9.49 -11.23 18.91
N PRO A 91 8.33 -11.02 19.58
CA PRO A 91 8.30 -10.77 21.01
C PRO A 91 8.80 -11.99 21.81
N SER A 92 9.45 -11.72 22.94
CA SER A 92 9.87 -12.77 23.87
C SER A 92 8.67 -13.62 24.30
N GLY A 93 8.74 -14.93 24.06
CA GLY A 93 7.67 -15.87 24.41
C GLY A 93 6.76 -16.26 23.24
N VAL A 94 6.83 -15.57 22.10
CA VAL A 94 6.18 -16.00 20.86
C VAL A 94 7.12 -16.96 20.13
N ASN A 95 6.61 -18.14 19.75
CA ASN A 95 7.36 -19.07 18.92
C ASN A 95 7.27 -18.64 17.45
N ALA A 96 8.38 -18.62 16.73
CA ALA A 96 8.40 -18.25 15.32
C ALA A 96 7.48 -19.13 14.46
N GLN A 97 7.29 -20.41 14.82
CA GLN A 97 6.40 -21.34 14.09
C GLN A 97 4.91 -21.00 14.26
N ASP A 98 4.57 -20.18 15.26
CA ASP A 98 3.22 -19.70 15.50
C ASP A 98 2.94 -18.38 14.78
N VAL A 99 3.94 -17.84 14.06
CA VAL A 99 3.80 -16.60 13.29
C VAL A 99 3.30 -16.89 11.89
N THR A 100 2.34 -16.07 11.47
CA THR A 100 1.81 -16.05 10.11
C THR A 100 2.11 -14.70 9.45
N VAL A 101 2.63 -14.71 8.23
CA VAL A 101 2.79 -13.52 7.40
C VAL A 101 1.69 -13.51 6.34
N GLU A 102 0.85 -12.48 6.38
CA GLU A 102 -0.22 -12.23 5.42
C GLU A 102 0.20 -11.08 4.51
N THR A 103 0.00 -11.26 3.21
CA THR A 103 0.21 -10.24 2.20
C THR A 103 -1.03 -10.07 1.36
N ARG A 104 -1.41 -8.83 1.07
CA ARG A 104 -2.56 -8.49 0.23
C ARG A 104 -2.15 -7.44 -0.78
N LEU A 105 -2.41 -7.70 -2.06
CA LEU A 105 -2.29 -6.70 -3.11
C LEU A 105 -3.68 -6.17 -3.42
N VAL A 106 -3.92 -4.90 -3.13
CA VAL A 106 -5.22 -4.24 -3.37
C VAL A 106 -5.10 -3.17 -4.43
N PHE A 107 -6.12 -3.04 -5.27
CA PHE A 107 -6.29 -1.96 -6.23
C PHE A 107 -7.34 -0.97 -5.73
N ARG A 108 -7.01 0.31 -5.80
CA ARG A 108 -7.92 1.40 -5.44
C ARG A 108 -8.09 2.37 -6.61
N ARG A 109 -9.33 2.77 -6.84
CA ARG A 109 -9.72 3.65 -7.96
C ARG A 109 -9.26 5.09 -7.76
N ALA A 110 -9.38 5.66 -6.57
CA ALA A 110 -8.94 7.03 -6.32
C ALA A 110 -8.43 7.16 -4.88
N TYR A 111 -7.63 8.17 -4.59
CA TYR A 111 -7.17 8.45 -3.22
C TYR A 111 -8.37 8.55 -2.28
N GLN A 112 -8.28 7.91 -1.10
CA GLN A 112 -9.43 7.75 -0.20
C GLN A 112 -10.04 9.09 0.20
N GLN A 113 -9.21 10.07 0.55
CA GLN A 113 -9.68 11.42 0.88
C GLN A 113 -10.49 12.06 -0.26
N LEU A 114 -10.08 11.87 -1.51
CA LEU A 114 -10.84 12.35 -2.67
C LEU A 114 -12.18 11.61 -2.80
N GLN A 115 -12.20 10.30 -2.58
CA GLN A 115 -13.45 9.53 -2.59
C GLN A 115 -14.40 10.04 -1.50
N GLU A 116 -13.91 10.25 -0.28
CA GLU A 116 -14.68 10.79 0.84
C GLU A 116 -15.25 12.17 0.52
N TRP A 117 -14.44 13.09 -0.01
CA TRP A 117 -14.90 14.42 -0.42
C TRP A 117 -15.95 14.39 -1.53
N LYS A 118 -15.93 13.39 -2.40
CA LYS A 118 -16.87 13.25 -3.52
C LYS A 118 -18.04 12.31 -3.22
N GLY A 119 -18.07 11.68 -2.05
CA GLY A 119 -19.05 10.66 -1.71
C GLY A 119 -18.98 9.42 -2.61
N TRP A 120 -17.81 9.12 -3.16
CA TRP A 120 -17.60 7.89 -3.94
C TRP A 120 -17.46 6.70 -2.99
N THR A 121 -18.14 5.60 -3.31
CA THR A 121 -18.20 4.40 -2.47
C THR A 121 -17.62 3.17 -3.17
N ASP A 122 -16.77 3.38 -4.17
CA ASP A 122 -16.06 2.31 -4.86
C ASP A 122 -15.18 1.55 -3.86
N ALA A 123 -15.49 0.27 -3.67
CA ALA A 123 -14.68 -0.60 -2.81
C ALA A 123 -13.29 -0.84 -3.40
N ASP A 124 -12.33 -1.11 -2.53
CA ASP A 124 -11.05 -1.67 -2.94
C ASP A 124 -11.23 -3.05 -3.55
N ILE A 125 -10.41 -3.36 -4.55
CA ILE A 125 -10.41 -4.66 -5.22
C ILE A 125 -9.20 -5.43 -4.73
N LEU A 126 -9.42 -6.52 -4.01
CA LEU A 126 -8.36 -7.49 -3.72
C LEU A 126 -7.91 -8.12 -5.04
N MET A 127 -6.66 -7.90 -5.41
CA MET A 127 -6.07 -8.46 -6.61
C MET A 127 -5.47 -9.84 -6.34
N GLU A 128 -4.80 -9.99 -5.21
CA GLU A 128 -4.13 -11.22 -4.79
C GLU A 128 -3.93 -11.20 -3.27
N GLU A 129 -3.90 -12.37 -2.65
CA GLU A 129 -3.51 -12.54 -1.25
C GLU A 129 -2.64 -13.79 -1.09
N ALA A 130 -1.68 -13.73 -0.17
CA ALA A 130 -0.88 -14.89 0.19
C ALA A 130 -0.58 -14.90 1.68
N THR A 131 -0.66 -16.09 2.26
CA THR A 131 -0.41 -16.34 3.67
C THR A 131 0.67 -17.41 3.80
N VAL A 132 1.71 -17.11 4.56
CA VAL A 132 2.88 -17.97 4.73
C VAL A 132 3.17 -18.15 6.22
N GLY A 133 3.30 -19.40 6.64
CA GLY A 133 3.85 -19.75 7.95
C GLY A 133 5.38 -19.76 7.91
N ILE A 134 6.03 -19.56 9.04
CA ILE A 134 7.49 -19.65 9.12
C ILE A 134 7.92 -21.12 9.23
N ASP A 135 8.45 -21.66 8.13
CA ASP A 135 9.07 -22.98 8.13
C ASP A 135 10.41 -22.99 8.88
N ARG A 136 10.81 -24.18 9.36
CA ARG A 136 12.03 -24.43 10.15
C ARG A 136 13.34 -24.14 9.40
#